data_AF-A0AAU9G9K2-F1
#
_entry.id   AF-A0AAU9G9K2-F1
#
_cell.length_a   1.000
_cell.length_b   1.000
_cell.length_c   1.000
_cell.angle_alpha   90.00
_cell.angle_beta   90.00
_cell.angle_gamma   90.00
#
_symmetry.space_group_name_H-M   'P 1'
#
loop_
_entity.id
_entity.type
_entity.pdbx_description
1 polymer ?
#
loop_
_entity_poly.entity_id
_entity_poly.type
_entity_poly.pdbx_seq_one_letter_code
_entity_poly.pdbx_strand_id
1 'polypeptide(L)'
;MPRSKRDKKVSLTKTDRKGLAWKQRFVDDIRFCVGKYPNIFVFQVQNMRNSILKDLRQEWKNNSRIIFGKNRVMQIGLGRTKSEEMEAGLHKLAKRLNGQVGLLFTEKSKEEVLEWAENYWAVEYARSGFIATETVTLPAGPLEDFAHSMEPHLRSLGMPTKLEKGIVTIYSDYTVCEEGKVLTPEQARILKLVGKPMAKFQMTMRCSWTKSDGFQLHVEDGINDETQVDSAVEEDAEEMDEDEDEGEEDEAE
;
A
#
# COMPACT_ATOMS: atom_id res chain seq x y z
N MET A 1 33.47 15.89 -26.49
CA MET A 1 33.37 16.36 -25.09
C MET A 1 32.48 15.40 -24.33
N PRO A 2 32.82 14.98 -23.09
CA PRO A 2 31.92 14.19 -22.27
C PRO A 2 30.60 14.96 -22.06
N ARG A 3 29.44 14.28 -22.19
CA ARG A 3 28.12 14.90 -21.94
C ARG A 3 28.10 15.49 -20.52
N SER A 4 27.55 16.70 -20.37
CA SER A 4 27.36 17.34 -19.07
C SER A 4 26.45 16.47 -18.20
N LYS A 5 27.02 15.68 -17.29
CA LYS A 5 26.25 14.85 -16.34
C LYS A 5 26.13 15.62 -15.03
N ARG A 6 24.92 15.67 -14.45
CA ARG A 6 24.69 16.26 -13.12
C ARG A 6 25.47 15.46 -12.08
N ASP A 7 26.06 16.16 -11.11
CA ASP A 7 26.80 15.51 -10.03
C ASP A 7 25.86 14.63 -9.20
N LYS A 8 26.22 13.35 -9.06
CA LYS A 8 25.42 12.37 -8.32
C LYS A 8 25.93 12.31 -6.90
N LYS A 9 25.16 12.89 -5.96
CA LYS A 9 25.47 12.82 -4.53
C LYS A 9 25.47 11.35 -4.05
N VAL A 10 26.66 10.79 -3.84
CA VAL A 10 26.83 9.41 -3.33
C VAL A 10 26.67 9.42 -1.81
N SER A 11 25.65 8.71 -1.32
CA SER A 11 25.44 8.50 0.12
C SER A 11 26.36 7.38 0.64
N LEU A 12 27.05 7.60 1.76
CA LEU A 12 27.89 6.59 2.43
C LEU A 12 27.10 5.63 3.32
N THR A 13 25.77 5.57 3.16
CA THR A 13 24.88 4.67 3.91
C THR A 13 25.17 3.21 3.57
N LYS A 14 25.22 2.35 4.59
CA LYS A 14 25.49 0.90 4.46
C LYS A 14 24.29 0.08 3.96
N THR A 15 23.41 0.66 3.15
CA THR A 15 22.18 -0.02 2.72
C THR A 15 22.29 -0.38 1.25
N ASP A 16 22.59 -1.65 0.98
CA ASP A 16 22.69 -2.16 -0.38
C ASP A 16 21.30 -2.37 -0.98
N ARG A 17 21.21 -2.20 -2.31
CA ARG A 17 19.99 -2.48 -3.06
C ARG A 17 19.70 -3.98 -3.02
N LYS A 18 18.44 -4.34 -2.76
CA LYS A 18 18.00 -5.73 -2.85
C LYS A 18 17.89 -6.13 -4.33
N GLY A 19 18.83 -6.96 -4.79
CA GLY A 19 18.90 -7.42 -6.18
C GLY A 19 18.00 -8.63 -6.49
N LEU A 20 18.28 -9.27 -7.62
CA LEU A 20 17.53 -10.42 -8.14
C LEU A 20 17.39 -11.57 -7.13
N ALA A 21 18.46 -11.87 -6.38
CA ALA A 21 18.46 -12.91 -5.35
C ALA A 21 17.37 -12.72 -4.29
N TRP A 22 17.00 -11.48 -3.95
CA TRP A 22 15.92 -11.21 -3.00
C TRP A 22 14.55 -11.48 -3.62
N LYS A 23 14.34 -11.11 -4.90
CA LYS A 23 13.11 -11.41 -5.64
C LYS A 23 12.91 -12.93 -5.75
N GLN A 24 13.99 -13.67 -6.01
CA GLN A 24 13.94 -15.13 -6.13
C GLN A 24 13.59 -15.81 -4.80
N ARG A 25 14.22 -15.40 -3.69
CA ARG A 25 13.82 -15.85 -2.35
C ARG A 25 12.35 -15.55 -2.04
N PHE A 26 11.87 -14.39 -2.47
CA PHE A 26 10.47 -14.01 -2.27
C PHE A 26 9.50 -14.89 -3.07
N VAL A 27 9.88 -15.31 -4.28
CA VAL A 27 9.13 -16.30 -5.07
C VAL A 27 9.15 -17.67 -4.39
N ASP A 28 10.31 -18.11 -3.92
CA ASP A 28 10.45 -19.39 -3.21
C ASP A 28 9.62 -19.43 -1.91
N ASP A 29 9.58 -18.33 -1.16
CA ASP A 29 8.73 -18.17 0.02
C ASP A 29 7.25 -18.33 -0.31
N ILE A 30 6.79 -17.79 -1.44
CA ILE A 30 5.39 -17.93 -1.90
C ILE A 30 5.11 -19.39 -2.23
N ARG A 31 5.98 -20.03 -3.02
CA ARG A 31 5.84 -21.45 -3.41
C ARG A 31 5.82 -22.38 -2.20
N PHE A 32 6.65 -22.10 -1.20
CA PHE A 32 6.63 -22.81 0.08
C PHE A 32 5.28 -22.63 0.80
N CYS A 33 4.73 -21.42 0.82
CA CYS A 33 3.44 -21.16 1.47
C CYS A 33 2.27 -21.83 0.73
N VAL A 34 2.29 -21.89 -0.60
CA VAL A 34 1.30 -22.64 -1.41
C VAL A 34 1.28 -24.12 -1.01
N GLY A 35 2.45 -24.72 -0.83
CA GLY A 35 2.54 -26.12 -0.36
C GLY A 35 2.02 -26.30 1.06
N LYS A 36 2.39 -25.39 1.98
CA LYS A 36 2.10 -25.51 3.42
C LYS A 36 0.63 -25.28 3.78
N TYR A 37 0.00 -24.24 3.25
CA TYR A 37 -1.32 -23.79 3.72
C TYR A 37 -2.46 -24.33 2.83
N PRO A 38 -3.63 -24.68 3.40
CA PRO A 38 -4.77 -25.15 2.64
C PRO A 38 -5.53 -24.03 1.92
N ASN A 39 -5.50 -22.80 2.44
CA ASN A 39 -6.27 -21.67 1.95
C ASN A 39 -5.37 -20.48 1.59
N ILE A 40 -5.69 -19.83 0.47
CA ILE A 40 -5.01 -18.64 -0.04
C ILE A 40 -6.06 -17.60 -0.38
N PHE A 41 -5.86 -16.37 0.08
CA PHE A 41 -6.74 -15.23 -0.22
C PHE A 41 -5.94 -14.13 -0.90
N VAL A 42 -6.53 -13.53 -1.93
CA VAL A 42 -6.09 -12.24 -2.45
C VAL A 42 -6.87 -11.17 -1.74
N PHE A 43 -6.20 -10.35 -0.94
CA PHE A 43 -6.81 -9.23 -0.25
C PHE A 43 -6.39 -7.91 -0.89
N GLN A 44 -7.29 -6.94 -0.91
CA GLN A 44 -7.04 -5.56 -1.28
C GLN A 44 -7.04 -4.70 -0.02
N VAL A 45 -6.11 -3.75 0.05
CA VAL A 45 -6.03 -2.78 1.16
C VAL A 45 -6.34 -1.37 0.67
N GLN A 46 -7.12 -0.64 1.46
CA GLN A 46 -7.34 0.78 1.28
C GLN A 46 -6.64 1.57 2.40
N ASN A 47 -6.11 2.76 2.07
CA ASN A 47 -5.42 3.65 3.02
C ASN A 47 -4.28 2.97 3.82
N MET A 48 -3.54 2.10 3.14
CA MET A 48 -2.55 1.19 3.72
C MET A 48 -1.36 1.89 4.43
N ARG A 49 -1.01 1.43 5.65
CA ARG A 49 0.19 1.80 6.42
C ARG A 49 0.96 0.57 6.90
N ASN A 50 2.30 0.67 6.86
CA ASN A 50 3.17 -0.42 7.26
C ASN A 50 3.04 -0.83 8.73
N SER A 51 2.62 0.07 9.63
CA SER A 51 2.34 -0.26 11.04
C SER A 51 1.22 -1.30 11.15
N ILE A 52 0.08 -1.03 10.51
CA ILE A 52 -1.10 -1.90 10.56
C ILE A 52 -0.78 -3.29 10.02
N LEU A 53 -0.09 -3.41 8.87
CA LEU A 53 0.31 -4.73 8.37
C LEU A 53 1.34 -5.44 9.27
N LYS A 54 2.16 -4.72 10.03
CA LYS A 54 3.08 -5.37 10.98
C LYS A 54 2.29 -5.97 12.14
N ASP A 55 1.31 -5.23 12.65
CA ASP A 55 0.44 -5.68 13.73
C ASP A 55 -0.40 -6.89 13.29
N LEU A 56 -1.01 -6.80 12.10
CA LEU A 56 -1.74 -7.92 11.48
C LEU A 56 -0.87 -9.14 11.27
N ARG A 57 0.37 -8.98 10.78
CA ARG A 57 1.32 -10.10 10.62
C ARG A 57 1.67 -10.75 11.95
N GLN A 58 1.71 -9.97 13.03
CA GLN A 58 2.02 -10.49 14.35
C GLN A 58 0.84 -11.24 14.95
N GLU A 59 -0.37 -10.70 14.81
CA GLU A 59 -1.62 -11.34 15.24
C GLU A 59 -1.87 -12.67 14.52
N TRP A 60 -1.62 -12.71 13.20
CA TRP A 60 -1.87 -13.88 12.36
C TRP A 60 -0.67 -14.85 12.24
N LYS A 61 0.42 -14.61 12.97
CA LYS A 61 1.71 -15.30 12.79
C LYS A 61 1.65 -16.82 12.96
N ASN A 62 0.79 -17.32 13.84
CA ASN A 62 0.80 -18.73 14.24
C ASN A 62 0.20 -19.65 13.17
N ASN A 63 -0.92 -19.23 12.57
CA ASN A 63 -1.72 -20.09 11.69
C ASN A 63 -1.73 -19.55 10.25
N SER A 64 -1.02 -18.45 9.97
CA SER A 64 -1.13 -17.76 8.70
C SER A 64 0.13 -16.97 8.33
N ARG A 65 0.21 -16.60 7.06
CA ARG A 65 1.31 -15.83 6.48
C ARG A 65 0.76 -14.78 5.53
N ILE A 66 1.02 -13.51 5.85
CA ILE A 66 0.66 -12.37 5.00
C ILE A 66 1.87 -11.93 4.18
N ILE A 67 1.75 -12.03 2.86
CA ILE A 67 2.73 -11.58 1.87
C ILE A 67 2.18 -10.35 1.14
N PHE A 68 2.99 -9.30 1.08
CA PHE A 68 2.64 -8.05 0.40
C PHE A 68 3.91 -7.53 -0.30
N GLY A 69 3.89 -7.41 -1.62
CA GLY A 69 5.07 -7.11 -2.44
C GLY A 69 4.70 -6.67 -3.86
N LYS A 70 5.67 -6.66 -4.79
CA LYS A 70 5.39 -6.33 -6.20
C LYS A 70 4.47 -7.41 -6.79
N ASN A 71 3.31 -7.01 -7.29
CA ASN A 71 2.28 -7.91 -7.83
C ASN A 71 2.85 -8.89 -8.86
N ARG A 72 3.67 -8.38 -9.78
CA ARG A 72 4.33 -9.18 -10.83
C ARG A 72 5.18 -10.32 -10.28
N VAL A 73 5.84 -10.12 -9.14
CA VAL A 73 6.66 -11.15 -8.47
C VAL A 73 5.76 -12.16 -7.75
N MET A 74 4.67 -11.70 -7.13
CA MET A 74 3.68 -12.59 -6.52
C MET A 74 2.99 -13.48 -7.55
N GLN A 75 2.68 -12.93 -8.74
CA GLN A 75 2.14 -13.68 -9.87
C GLN A 75 3.08 -14.80 -10.34
N ILE A 76 4.40 -14.56 -10.42
CA ILE A 76 5.39 -15.60 -10.74
C ILE A 76 5.42 -16.69 -9.65
N GLY A 77 5.25 -16.29 -8.38
CA GLY A 77 5.19 -17.22 -7.26
C GLY A 77 4.01 -18.19 -7.33
N LEU A 78 2.85 -17.73 -7.80
CA LEU A 78 1.64 -18.56 -7.95
C LEU A 78 1.60 -19.33 -9.28
N GLY A 79 2.25 -18.80 -10.33
CA GLY A 79 2.15 -19.27 -11.72
C GLY A 79 1.17 -18.39 -12.52
N ARG A 80 1.62 -17.84 -13.65
CA ARG A 80 0.79 -16.92 -14.48
C ARG A 80 -0.14 -17.68 -15.42
N THR A 81 0.29 -18.86 -15.85
CA THR A 81 -0.41 -19.71 -16.80
C THR A 81 -0.77 -21.05 -16.16
N LYS A 82 -1.67 -21.80 -16.81
CA LYS A 82 -2.02 -23.16 -16.40
C LYS A 82 -0.84 -24.14 -16.43
N SER A 83 0.20 -23.85 -17.20
CA SER A 83 1.39 -24.71 -17.30
C SER A 83 2.39 -24.47 -16.18
N GLU A 84 2.38 -23.27 -15.59
CA GLU A 84 3.31 -22.85 -14.54
C GLU A 84 2.71 -22.93 -13.14
N GLU A 85 1.40 -23.21 -13.02
CA GLU A 85 0.74 -23.27 -11.73
C GLU A 85 1.18 -24.49 -10.92
N MET A 86 1.41 -24.28 -9.63
CA MET A 86 1.78 -25.37 -8.73
C MET A 86 0.62 -26.30 -8.41
N GLU A 87 -0.59 -25.74 -8.38
CA GLU A 87 -1.84 -26.40 -8.05
C GLU A 87 -2.91 -25.87 -9.00
N ALA A 88 -3.89 -26.72 -9.32
CA ALA A 88 -4.92 -26.39 -10.30
C ALA A 88 -5.74 -25.16 -9.88
N GLY A 89 -5.78 -24.16 -10.76
CA GLY A 89 -6.57 -22.94 -10.57
C GLY A 89 -5.87 -21.79 -9.85
N LEU A 90 -4.59 -21.91 -9.47
CA LEU A 90 -3.82 -20.80 -8.88
C LEU A 90 -3.59 -19.65 -9.86
N HIS A 91 -3.47 -19.94 -11.16
CA HIS A 91 -3.34 -18.89 -12.18
C HIS A 91 -4.50 -17.88 -12.16
N LYS A 92 -5.70 -18.29 -11.70
CA LYS A 92 -6.87 -17.42 -11.54
C LYS A 92 -6.70 -16.40 -10.41
N LEU A 93 -5.97 -16.75 -9.34
CA LEU A 93 -5.58 -15.80 -8.30
C LEU A 93 -4.54 -14.81 -8.85
N ALA A 94 -3.54 -15.32 -9.59
CA ALA A 94 -2.47 -14.50 -10.15
C ALA A 94 -3.01 -13.38 -11.06
N LYS A 95 -3.98 -13.69 -11.92
CA LYS A 95 -4.66 -12.70 -12.78
C LYS A 95 -5.31 -11.53 -12.03
N ARG A 96 -5.66 -11.73 -10.75
CA ARG A 96 -6.38 -10.76 -9.91
C ARG A 96 -5.46 -9.98 -8.96
N LEU A 97 -4.14 -10.17 -9.07
CA LEU A 97 -3.15 -9.39 -8.35
C LEU A 97 -2.91 -8.02 -9.02
N ASN A 98 -3.93 -7.17 -9.03
CA ASN A 98 -3.86 -5.80 -9.59
C ASN A 98 -4.17 -4.75 -8.52
N GLY A 99 -3.40 -3.66 -8.51
CA GLY A 99 -3.53 -2.57 -7.52
C GLY A 99 -2.85 -2.87 -6.18
N GLN A 100 -3.38 -2.28 -5.10
CA GLN A 100 -2.86 -2.45 -3.73
C GLN A 100 -3.38 -3.76 -3.11
N VAL A 101 -2.80 -4.87 -3.55
CA VAL A 101 -3.22 -6.23 -3.16
C VAL A 101 -2.08 -7.04 -2.54
N GLY A 102 -2.44 -8.05 -1.76
CA GLY A 102 -1.51 -9.02 -1.19
C GLY A 102 -2.12 -10.40 -1.06
N LEU A 103 -1.31 -11.33 -0.57
CA LEU A 103 -1.67 -12.73 -0.37
C LEU A 103 -1.71 -13.07 1.12
N LEU A 104 -2.81 -13.66 1.56
CA LEU A 104 -2.95 -14.25 2.89
C LEU A 104 -3.03 -15.76 2.72
N PHE A 105 -2.02 -16.45 3.22
CA PHE A 105 -2.01 -17.91 3.34
C PHE A 105 -2.45 -18.29 4.75
N THR A 106 -3.37 -19.23 4.91
CA THR A 106 -3.96 -19.51 6.22
C THR A 106 -4.45 -20.95 6.35
N GLU A 107 -4.40 -21.46 7.58
CA GLU A 107 -5.04 -22.73 7.98
C GLU A 107 -6.50 -22.53 8.43
N LYS A 108 -6.93 -21.29 8.66
CA LYS A 108 -8.30 -20.95 9.08
C LYS A 108 -9.30 -21.19 7.97
N SER A 109 -10.57 -21.42 8.34
CA SER A 109 -11.64 -21.64 7.35
C SER A 109 -11.95 -20.37 6.56
N LYS A 110 -12.58 -20.54 5.41
CA LYS A 110 -12.94 -19.43 4.54
C LYS A 110 -13.91 -18.47 5.22
N GLU A 111 -14.92 -19.00 5.90
CA GLU A 111 -15.95 -18.23 6.59
C GLU A 111 -15.33 -17.35 7.68
N GLU A 112 -14.41 -17.91 8.48
CA GLU A 112 -13.72 -17.18 9.55
C GLU A 112 -12.91 -16.00 8.99
N VAL A 113 -12.21 -16.20 7.86
CA VAL A 113 -11.39 -15.16 7.25
C VAL A 113 -12.24 -14.06 6.62
N LEU A 114 -13.35 -14.40 5.96
CA LEU A 114 -14.25 -13.43 5.37
C LEU A 114 -14.95 -12.58 6.44
N GLU A 115 -15.51 -13.22 7.47
CA GLU A 115 -16.15 -12.54 8.59
C GLU A 115 -15.17 -11.61 9.32
N TRP A 116 -13.95 -12.07 9.55
CA TRP A 116 -12.92 -11.24 10.16
C TRP A 116 -12.55 -10.02 9.29
N ALA A 117 -12.39 -10.22 7.98
CA ALA A 117 -12.01 -9.13 7.07
C ALA A 117 -13.11 -8.06 6.95
N GLU A 118 -14.38 -8.45 6.99
CA GLU A 118 -15.51 -7.51 6.99
C GLU A 118 -15.55 -6.64 8.26
N ASN A 119 -15.21 -7.23 9.41
CA ASN A 119 -15.24 -6.55 10.70
C ASN A 119 -13.97 -5.75 11.01
N TYR A 120 -12.84 -6.08 10.38
CA TYR A 120 -11.57 -5.42 10.65
C TYR A 120 -11.45 -4.07 9.93
N TRP A 121 -11.29 -3.01 10.71
CA TRP A 121 -10.95 -1.68 10.22
C TRP A 121 -10.08 -0.96 11.23
N ALA A 122 -9.31 0.02 10.76
CA ALA A 122 -8.52 0.89 11.61
C ALA A 122 -8.60 2.35 11.15
N VAL A 123 -8.56 3.27 12.11
CA VAL A 123 -8.55 4.71 11.83
C VAL A 123 -7.15 5.13 11.39
N GLU A 124 -7.06 5.93 10.32
CA GLU A 124 -5.80 6.38 9.76
C GLU A 124 -5.86 7.84 9.29
N TYR A 125 -4.69 8.47 9.17
CA TYR A 125 -4.60 9.83 8.67
C TYR A 125 -4.76 9.89 7.15
N ALA A 126 -5.58 10.84 6.70
CA ALA A 126 -5.78 11.12 5.29
C ALA A 126 -4.46 11.53 4.62
N ARG A 127 -4.39 11.33 3.30
CA ARG A 127 -3.28 11.77 2.46
C ARG A 127 -3.75 12.83 1.47
N SER A 128 -2.79 13.50 0.85
CA SER A 128 -3.08 14.34 -0.31
C SER A 128 -3.91 13.56 -1.34
N GLY A 129 -4.92 14.20 -1.92
CA GLY A 129 -5.83 13.57 -2.87
C GLY A 129 -7.05 12.87 -2.22
N PHE A 130 -7.08 12.70 -0.90
CA PHE A 130 -8.24 12.14 -0.20
C PHE A 130 -9.35 13.18 -0.07
N ILE A 131 -10.61 12.76 -0.20
CA ILE A 131 -11.78 13.64 -0.03
C ILE A 131 -12.07 13.75 1.47
N ALA A 132 -12.07 14.97 2.00
CA ALA A 132 -12.32 15.22 3.41
C ALA A 132 -13.73 14.74 3.82
N THR A 133 -13.81 13.97 4.90
CA THR A 133 -15.07 13.42 5.42
C THR A 133 -15.79 14.37 6.37
N GLU A 134 -15.11 15.40 6.86
CA GLU A 134 -15.65 16.43 7.74
C GLU A 134 -14.88 17.74 7.55
N THR A 135 -15.51 18.85 7.94
CA THR A 135 -14.85 20.15 8.00
C THR A 135 -14.07 20.28 9.30
N VAL A 136 -12.78 20.63 9.23
CA VAL A 136 -11.93 20.84 10.41
C VAL A 136 -11.49 22.29 10.48
N THR A 137 -11.91 22.96 11.55
CA THR A 137 -11.51 24.33 11.88
C THR A 137 -10.79 24.34 13.22
N LEU A 138 -9.66 25.03 13.27
CA LEU A 138 -8.88 25.24 14.48
C LEU A 138 -9.17 26.66 15.00
N PRO A 139 -9.66 26.82 16.23
CA PRO A 139 -9.92 28.15 16.79
C PRO A 139 -8.61 28.89 17.09
N ALA A 140 -8.68 30.22 17.12
CA ALA A 140 -7.61 31.04 17.64
C ALA A 140 -7.32 30.70 19.12
N GLY A 141 -6.04 30.59 19.47
CA GLY A 141 -5.61 30.20 20.80
C GLY A 141 -4.26 29.48 20.86
N PRO A 142 -3.77 29.18 22.07
CA PRO A 142 -2.52 28.47 22.27
C PRO A 142 -2.65 27.00 21.87
N LEU A 143 -1.62 26.49 21.20
CA LEU A 143 -1.40 25.09 20.84
C LEU A 143 -0.36 24.49 21.80
N GLU A 144 -0.80 24.10 22.99
CA GLU A 144 0.10 23.65 24.06
C GLU A 144 0.82 22.32 23.75
N ASP A 145 0.19 21.46 22.94
CA ASP A 145 0.76 20.17 22.55
C ASP A 145 1.96 20.29 21.57
N PHE A 146 2.22 21.50 21.06
CA PHE A 146 3.27 21.74 20.07
C PHE A 146 4.51 22.37 20.68
N ALA A 147 5.67 21.77 20.38
CA ALA A 147 6.95 22.37 20.74
C ALA A 147 7.18 23.70 20.01
N HIS A 148 7.79 24.68 20.67
CA HIS A 148 8.10 26.00 20.10
C HIS A 148 8.92 25.92 18.80
N SER A 149 9.76 24.88 18.63
CA SER A 149 10.57 24.64 17.44
C SER A 149 9.76 24.22 16.22
N MET A 150 8.52 23.76 16.39
CA MET A 150 7.63 23.36 15.31
C MET A 150 6.90 24.55 14.67
N GLU A 151 6.92 25.71 15.30
CA GLU A 151 6.18 26.88 14.85
C GLU A 151 6.55 27.33 13.41
N PRO A 152 7.84 27.40 13.01
CA PRO A 152 8.19 27.74 11.63
C PRO A 152 7.64 26.71 10.62
N HIS A 153 7.60 25.43 11.00
CA HIS A 153 7.04 24.38 10.16
C HIS A 153 5.52 24.53 10.01
N LEU A 154 4.78 24.78 11.10
CA LEU A 154 3.34 25.02 11.04
C LEU A 154 3.00 26.24 10.16
N ARG A 155 3.78 27.32 10.29
CA ARG A 155 3.64 28.50 9.42
C ARG A 155 3.90 28.16 7.95
N SER A 156 4.92 27.35 7.65
CA SER A 156 5.23 26.91 6.28
C SER A 156 4.13 26.05 5.65
N LEU A 157 3.31 25.38 6.48
CA LEU A 157 2.12 24.65 6.04
C LEU A 157 0.90 25.56 5.82
N GLY A 158 1.03 26.88 6.04
CA GLY A 158 -0.03 27.85 5.84
C GLY A 158 -0.85 28.19 7.10
N MET A 159 -0.49 27.63 8.27
CA MET A 159 -1.21 27.96 9.51
C MET A 159 -0.89 29.39 9.99
N PRO A 160 -1.89 30.17 10.44
CA PRO A 160 -1.68 31.49 11.02
C PRO A 160 -1.16 31.39 12.46
N THR A 161 0.09 30.95 12.62
CA THR A 161 0.76 30.78 13.92
C THR A 161 1.78 31.87 14.22
N LYS A 162 1.97 32.14 15.51
CA LYS A 162 3.07 32.95 16.06
C LYS A 162 3.49 32.40 17.43
N LEU A 163 4.69 32.74 17.89
CA LEU A 163 5.12 32.44 19.25
C LEU A 163 4.68 33.55 20.20
N GLU A 164 3.82 33.22 21.17
CA GLU A 164 3.48 34.11 22.29
C GLU A 164 4.04 33.51 23.58
N LYS A 165 4.96 34.23 24.24
CA LYS A 165 5.59 33.79 25.50
C LYS A 165 6.19 32.36 25.43
N GLY A 166 6.70 31.98 24.25
CA GLY A 166 7.29 30.64 24.01
C GLY A 166 6.28 29.54 23.67
N ILE A 167 4.98 29.85 23.58
CA ILE A 167 3.93 28.90 23.20
C ILE A 167 3.46 29.21 21.77
N VAL A 168 3.30 28.17 20.97
CA VAL A 168 2.74 28.29 19.61
C VAL A 168 1.29 28.70 19.72
N THR A 169 0.90 29.81 19.11
CA THR A 169 -0.46 30.37 19.21
C THR A 169 -1.01 30.66 17.82
N ILE A 170 -2.21 30.16 17.54
CA ILE A 170 -2.98 30.52 16.35
C ILE A 170 -3.62 31.88 16.61
N TYR A 171 -3.35 32.89 15.76
CA TYR A 171 -3.86 34.25 15.97
C TYR A 171 -5.22 34.52 15.33
N SER A 172 -5.71 33.62 14.46
CA SER A 172 -7.02 33.71 13.82
C SER A 172 -7.55 32.31 13.54
N ASP A 173 -8.86 32.12 13.65
CA ASP A 173 -9.51 30.85 13.30
C ASP A 173 -9.06 30.39 11.90
N TYR A 174 -8.71 29.11 11.79
CA TYR A 174 -8.14 28.54 10.58
C TYR A 174 -8.88 27.26 10.18
N THR A 175 -9.56 27.30 9.04
CA THR A 175 -10.16 26.11 8.45
C THR A 175 -9.10 25.33 7.69
N VAL A 176 -8.78 24.14 8.20
CA VAL A 176 -7.79 23.24 7.60
C VAL A 176 -8.36 22.63 6.32
N CYS A 177 -9.57 22.10 6.37
CA CYS A 177 -10.26 21.52 5.23
C CYS A 177 -11.78 21.60 5.40
N GLU A 178 -12.49 21.53 4.28
CA GLU A 178 -13.95 21.46 4.24
C GLU A 178 -14.39 20.08 3.73
N GLU A 179 -15.51 19.59 4.26
CA GLU A 179 -16.12 18.33 3.85
C GLU A 179 -16.36 18.29 2.33
N GLY A 180 -16.06 17.15 1.71
CA GLY A 180 -16.26 16.94 0.28
C GLY A 180 -15.17 17.52 -0.62
N LYS A 181 -14.20 18.29 -0.08
CA LYS A 181 -13.05 18.80 -0.86
C LYS A 181 -11.86 17.86 -0.82
N VAL A 182 -11.08 17.85 -1.90
CA VAL A 182 -9.84 17.09 -2.01
C VAL A 182 -8.75 17.76 -1.16
N LEU A 183 -8.10 16.98 -0.30
CA LEU A 183 -7.03 17.46 0.58
C LEU A 183 -5.73 17.73 -0.18
N THR A 184 -5.12 18.89 0.10
CA THR A 184 -3.75 19.20 -0.35
C THR A 184 -2.70 18.51 0.55
N PRO A 185 -1.43 18.42 0.12
CA PRO A 185 -0.35 17.87 0.93
C PRO A 185 -0.16 18.60 2.28
N GLU A 186 -0.39 19.92 2.32
CA GLU A 186 -0.29 20.74 3.52
C GLU A 186 -1.42 20.43 4.49
N GLN A 187 -2.66 20.36 3.99
CA GLN A 187 -3.84 20.05 4.80
C GLN A 187 -3.74 18.66 5.42
N ALA A 188 -3.34 17.65 4.64
CA ALA A 188 -3.14 16.29 5.16
C ALA A 188 -2.03 16.22 6.24
N ARG A 189 -0.96 17.03 6.08
CA ARG A 189 0.10 17.16 7.10
C ARG A 189 -0.41 17.82 8.37
N ILE A 190 -1.19 18.90 8.25
CA ILE A 190 -1.80 19.58 9.40
C ILE A 190 -2.73 18.63 10.15
N LEU A 191 -3.64 17.94 9.46
CA LEU A 191 -4.56 16.96 10.06
C LEU A 191 -3.83 15.87 10.86
N LYS A 192 -2.69 15.39 10.34
CA LYS A 192 -1.84 14.45 11.06
C LYS A 192 -1.22 15.05 12.32
N LEU A 193 -0.74 16.29 12.23
CA LEU A 193 -0.12 16.99 13.36
C LEU A 193 -1.13 17.29 14.47
N VAL A 194 -2.36 17.66 14.13
CA VAL A 194 -3.43 17.94 15.11
C VAL A 194 -4.20 16.70 15.58
N GLY A 195 -3.78 15.50 15.16
CA GLY A 195 -4.40 14.25 15.61
C GLY A 195 -5.82 14.04 15.10
N LYS A 196 -6.15 14.53 13.90
CA LYS A 196 -7.47 14.36 13.25
C LYS A 196 -7.40 13.36 12.09
N PRO A 197 -7.55 12.05 12.37
CA PRO A 197 -7.62 11.05 11.32
C PRO A 197 -8.99 11.06 10.63
N MET A 198 -8.99 10.87 9.30
CA MET A 198 -10.21 10.88 8.46
C MET A 198 -10.30 9.70 7.51
N ALA A 199 -9.21 8.94 7.36
CA ALA A 199 -9.18 7.78 6.51
C ALA A 199 -9.51 6.53 7.33
N LYS A 200 -10.16 5.55 6.69
CA LYS A 200 -10.33 4.21 7.24
C LYS A 200 -9.44 3.25 6.47
N PHE A 201 -8.57 2.56 7.19
CA PHE A 201 -7.95 1.35 6.69
C PHE A 201 -9.00 0.24 6.68
N GLN A 202 -9.15 -0.41 5.54
CA GLN A 202 -10.01 -1.57 5.38
C GLN A 202 -9.30 -2.59 4.49
N MET A 203 -9.51 -3.87 4.80
CA MET A 203 -9.01 -4.98 4.01
C MET A 203 -10.17 -5.80 3.47
N THR A 204 -10.21 -5.96 2.15
CA THR A 204 -11.29 -6.68 1.46
C THR A 204 -10.72 -7.92 0.79
N MET A 205 -11.27 -9.09 1.09
CA MET A 205 -10.91 -10.33 0.40
C MET A 205 -11.58 -10.37 -0.97
N ARG A 206 -10.81 -10.27 -2.06
CA ARG A 206 -11.37 -10.24 -3.43
C ARG A 206 -11.72 -11.63 -3.93
N CYS A 207 -10.80 -12.57 -3.75
CA CYS A 207 -10.96 -13.96 -4.16
C CYS A 207 -10.14 -14.87 -3.26
N SER A 208 -10.47 -16.15 -3.28
CA SER A 208 -9.75 -17.19 -2.56
C SER A 208 -9.52 -18.40 -3.43
N TRP A 209 -8.54 -19.20 -3.03
CA TRP A 209 -8.32 -20.54 -3.53
C TRP A 209 -8.12 -21.47 -2.33
N THR A 210 -8.77 -22.61 -2.39
CA THR A 210 -8.68 -23.65 -1.35
C THR A 210 -8.35 -24.98 -2.02
N LYS A 211 -7.54 -25.82 -1.35
CA LYS A 211 -7.18 -27.16 -1.88
C LYS A 211 -8.40 -28.07 -2.14
N SER A 212 -9.47 -27.96 -1.35
CA SER A 212 -10.72 -28.71 -1.56
C SER A 212 -11.60 -28.13 -2.67
N ASP A 213 -11.85 -26.82 -2.63
CA ASP A 213 -12.92 -26.20 -3.42
C ASP A 213 -12.42 -25.40 -4.63
N GLY A 214 -11.09 -25.30 -4.79
CA GLY A 214 -10.46 -24.54 -5.85
C GLY A 214 -10.68 -23.03 -5.72
N PHE A 215 -10.68 -22.34 -6.86
CA PHE A 215 -10.81 -20.89 -6.95
C PHE A 215 -12.26 -20.42 -6.76
N GLN A 216 -12.43 -19.35 -5.99
CA GLN A 216 -13.71 -18.68 -5.75
C GLN A 216 -13.55 -17.16 -5.71
N LEU A 217 -14.53 -16.46 -6.28
CA LEU A 217 -14.61 -15.01 -6.31
C LEU A 217 -15.56 -14.50 -5.22
N HIS A 218 -15.15 -13.48 -4.46
CA HIS A 218 -15.98 -12.87 -3.40
C HIS A 218 -16.43 -11.46 -3.77
N VAL A 219 -15.63 -10.76 -4.58
CA VAL A 219 -15.94 -9.44 -5.12
C VAL A 219 -15.87 -9.55 -6.64
N GLU A 220 -16.96 -9.23 -7.33
CA GLU A 220 -16.99 -9.24 -8.79
C GLU A 220 -15.86 -8.40 -9.39
N ASP A 221 -15.21 -8.96 -10.41
CA ASP A 221 -14.24 -8.25 -11.20
C ASP A 221 -14.55 -8.40 -12.69
N GLY A 222 -14.20 -7.38 -13.48
CA GLY A 222 -14.38 -7.40 -14.94
C GLY A 222 -13.43 -8.36 -15.67
N ILE A 223 -12.88 -9.36 -14.98
CA ILE A 223 -11.90 -10.31 -15.51
C ILE A 223 -12.62 -11.61 -15.85
N ASN A 224 -12.61 -12.00 -17.13
CA ASN A 224 -13.20 -13.26 -17.56
C ASN A 224 -12.17 -14.40 -17.44
N ASP A 225 -12.51 -15.44 -16.67
CA ASP A 225 -11.67 -16.61 -16.42
C ASP A 225 -11.54 -17.54 -17.65
N GLU A 226 -12.43 -17.40 -18.64
CA GLU A 226 -12.49 -18.26 -19.83
C GLU A 226 -11.70 -17.75 -21.03
N THR A 227 -11.33 -16.46 -21.04
CA THR A 227 -10.46 -15.91 -22.09
C THR A 227 -9.02 -16.41 -21.88
N GLN A 228 -8.58 -17.31 -22.77
CA GLN A 228 -7.17 -17.48 -23.10
C GLN A 228 -6.68 -16.14 -23.65
N VAL A 229 -5.79 -15.48 -22.94
CA VAL A 229 -5.12 -14.27 -23.41
C VAL A 229 -3.63 -14.55 -23.35
N ASP A 230 -3.11 -15.16 -24.41
CA ASP A 230 -1.68 -15.19 -24.73
C ASP A 230 -1.20 -13.80 -25.21
N SER A 231 -2.08 -12.81 -25.38
CA SER A 231 -1.76 -11.54 -26.05
C SER A 231 -1.56 -10.32 -25.13
N ALA A 232 -1.76 -10.43 -23.82
CA ALA A 232 -1.49 -9.34 -22.87
C ALA A 232 -0.14 -9.52 -22.12
N VAL A 233 0.61 -10.56 -22.48
CA VAL A 233 1.85 -10.95 -21.79
C VAL A 233 3.09 -10.48 -22.55
N GLU A 234 3.00 -10.26 -23.87
CA GLU A 234 4.13 -9.80 -24.68
C GLU A 234 4.41 -8.30 -24.47
N GLU A 235 3.41 -7.42 -24.47
CA GLU A 235 3.62 -5.98 -24.26
C GLU A 235 4.19 -5.66 -22.84
N ASP A 236 3.91 -6.51 -21.85
CA ASP A 236 4.25 -6.32 -20.43
C ASP A 236 5.53 -7.11 -20.01
N ALA A 237 6.15 -7.80 -20.97
CA ALA A 237 7.47 -8.42 -20.83
C ALA A 237 8.57 -7.49 -21.37
N GLU A 238 8.28 -6.70 -22.41
CA GLU A 238 9.19 -5.69 -22.94
C GLU A 238 9.45 -4.56 -21.93
N GLU A 239 8.45 -4.11 -21.16
CA GLU A 239 8.67 -3.16 -20.04
C GLU A 239 9.64 -3.69 -18.95
N MET A 240 9.79 -5.01 -18.85
CA MET A 240 10.68 -5.62 -17.85
C MET A 240 12.14 -5.65 -18.30
N ASP A 241 12.39 -5.62 -19.61
CA ASP A 241 13.71 -5.44 -20.21
C ASP A 241 14.05 -3.94 -20.35
N GLU A 242 13.05 -3.07 -20.58
CA GLU A 242 13.24 -1.61 -20.59
C GLU A 242 13.53 -1.04 -19.19
N ASP A 243 12.97 -1.59 -18.10
CA ASP A 243 13.34 -1.22 -16.72
C ASP A 243 14.82 -1.53 -16.37
N GLU A 244 15.52 -2.36 -17.18
CA GLU A 244 16.97 -2.59 -17.08
C GLU A 244 17.81 -1.60 -17.91
N ASP A 245 17.23 -0.89 -18.88
CA ASP A 245 17.94 0.05 -19.79
C ASP A 245 17.48 1.53 -19.68
N GLU A 246 16.27 1.85 -19.21
CA GLU A 246 15.75 3.24 -19.10
C GLU A 246 16.12 3.95 -17.79
N GLY A 247 17.34 3.71 -17.30
CA GLY A 247 17.99 4.54 -16.28
C GLY A 247 18.67 5.79 -16.83
N GLU A 248 18.66 6.01 -18.15
CA GLU A 248 19.12 7.23 -18.82
C GLU A 248 18.00 7.78 -19.70
N GLU A 249 17.18 8.66 -19.12
CA GLU A 249 16.71 9.94 -19.68
C GLU A 249 15.40 10.28 -18.98
N ASP A 250 15.43 11.27 -18.07
CA ASP A 250 14.23 12.05 -17.87
C ASP A 250 14.59 13.52 -17.60
N GLU A 251 14.07 14.29 -18.53
CA GLU A 251 14.16 15.72 -18.67
C GLU A 251 13.44 16.41 -17.52
N ALA A 252 13.96 17.60 -17.17
CA ALA A 252 13.37 18.45 -16.16
C ALA A 252 12.46 19.47 -16.83
N GLU A 253 11.22 19.57 -16.34
CA GLU A 253 10.56 20.86 -16.15
C GLU A 253 10.18 21.02 -14.67
#